data_AF-A0A101WW23-F1
#
_entry.id   AF-A0A101WW23-F1
#
_cell.length_a   1.000
_cell.length_b   1.000
_cell.length_c   1.000
_cell.angle_alpha   90.00
_cell.angle_beta   90.00
_cell.angle_gamma   90.00
#
_symmetry.space_group_name_H-M   'P 1'
#
loop_
_entity.id
_entity.type
_entity.pdbx_description
1 polymer ?
#
loop_
_entity_poly.entity_id
_entity_poly.type
_entity_poly.pdbx_seq_one_letter_code
_entity_poly.pdbx_strand_id
1 'polypeptide(L)'
;MSRRDVIMAIMIILLTVILLAAYTPASITVKIKSFITPTPKSSGDELIIYVLAEWEGKDVLGLTVYTVRQWVEYSTNCTNIHWVTAWINSSGLPGYIFHSEITIGNQEWGGEGTLKAPRISPPTLQDSVGEGVGETMSIYFAGQVASATTSWTLYPTKIHYIASATAIANTPTNTGWITACK
;
A
#
# COMPACT_ATOMS: atom_id res chain seq x y z
N MET A 1 -30.09 -39.81 -12.79
CA MET A 1 -29.18 -39.24 -11.77
C MET A 1 -29.70 -39.64 -10.41
N SER A 2 -28.91 -40.33 -9.60
CA SER A 2 -29.35 -40.83 -8.30
C SER A 2 -29.40 -39.69 -7.27
N ARG A 3 -30.21 -39.84 -6.22
CA ARG A 3 -30.26 -38.88 -5.11
C ARG A 3 -28.88 -38.68 -4.46
N ARG A 4 -28.02 -39.70 -4.45
CA ARG A 4 -26.63 -39.60 -3.96
C ARG A 4 -25.78 -38.72 -4.88
N ASP A 5 -25.97 -38.80 -6.19
CA ASP A 5 -25.19 -38.03 -7.16
C ASP A 5 -25.53 -36.54 -7.05
N VAL A 6 -26.81 -36.20 -6.84
CA VAL A 6 -27.27 -34.83 -6.60
C VAL A 6 -26.67 -34.27 -5.31
N ILE A 7 -26.71 -35.04 -4.21
CA ILE A 7 -26.15 -34.61 -2.92
C ILE A 7 -24.63 -34.41 -3.01
N MET A 8 -23.91 -35.34 -3.65
CA MET A 8 -22.46 -35.21 -3.86
C MET A 8 -22.10 -34.01 -4.72
N ALA A 9 -22.86 -33.74 -5.78
CA ALA A 9 -22.67 -32.56 -6.62
C ALA A 9 -22.88 -31.26 -5.82
N ILE A 10 -23.93 -31.17 -5.02
CA ILE A 10 -24.20 -30.01 -4.16
C ILE A 10 -23.04 -29.81 -3.17
N MET A 11 -22.56 -30.88 -2.53
CA MET A 11 -21.44 -30.81 -1.58
C MET A 11 -20.14 -30.31 -2.24
N ILE A 12 -19.84 -30.76 -3.45
CA ILE A 12 -18.65 -30.31 -4.21
C ILE A 12 -18.77 -28.84 -4.59
N ILE A 13 -19.96 -28.40 -5.05
CA ILE A 13 -20.21 -26.99 -5.37
C ILE A 13 -20.07 -26.13 -4.12
N LEU A 14 -20.63 -26.55 -2.98
CA LEU A 14 -20.51 -25.80 -1.73
C LEU A 14 -19.04 -25.68 -1.29
N LEU A 15 -18.29 -26.78 -1.35
CA LEU A 15 -16.88 -26.82 -0.95
C LEU A 15 -16.03 -25.90 -1.84
N THR A 16 -16.25 -25.94 -3.16
CA THR A 16 -15.52 -25.08 -4.11
C THR A 16 -15.82 -23.60 -3.87
N VAL A 17 -17.09 -23.23 -3.65
CA VAL A 17 -17.46 -21.84 -3.33
C VAL A 17 -16.83 -21.37 -2.01
N ILE A 18 -16.82 -22.22 -0.98
CA ILE A 18 -16.19 -21.88 0.32
C ILE A 18 -14.68 -21.68 0.15
N LEU A 19 -14.01 -22.56 -0.60
CA LEU A 19 -12.57 -22.43 -0.87
C LEU A 19 -12.30 -21.12 -1.63
N LEU A 20 -13.05 -20.81 -2.69
CA LEU A 20 -12.93 -19.55 -3.43
C LEU A 20 -13.13 -18.33 -2.52
N ALA A 21 -14.13 -18.35 -1.64
CA ALA A 21 -14.41 -17.26 -0.70
C ALA A 21 -13.30 -17.07 0.35
N ALA A 22 -12.64 -18.15 0.77
CA ALA A 22 -11.51 -18.10 1.71
C ALA A 22 -10.23 -17.53 1.06
N TYR A 23 -10.06 -17.65 -0.26
CA TYR A 23 -8.89 -17.12 -0.97
C TYR A 23 -9.12 -15.76 -1.63
N THR A 24 -10.35 -15.22 -1.59
CA THR A 24 -10.66 -13.91 -2.18
C THR A 24 -10.68 -12.84 -1.09
N PRO A 25 -9.94 -11.73 -1.26
CA PRO A 25 -10.06 -10.59 -0.36
C PRO A 25 -11.50 -10.09 -0.27
N ALA A 26 -12.10 -10.20 0.91
CA ALA A 26 -13.43 -9.69 1.17
C ALA A 26 -13.38 -8.24 1.67
N SER A 27 -12.43 -7.94 2.57
CA SER A 27 -12.29 -6.61 3.17
C SER A 27 -10.84 -6.16 3.20
N ILE A 28 -10.65 -4.85 3.29
CA ILE A 28 -9.33 -4.23 3.40
C ILE A 28 -9.32 -3.21 4.54
N THR A 29 -8.17 -3.08 5.22
CA THR A 29 -7.97 -2.10 6.29
C THR A 29 -6.60 -1.44 6.15
N VAL A 30 -6.44 -0.23 6.70
CA VAL A 30 -5.16 0.51 6.69
C VAL A 30 -4.73 0.89 8.08
N LYS A 31 -3.41 0.81 8.31
CA LYS A 31 -2.74 1.38 9.48
C LYS A 31 -1.65 2.34 9.00
N ILE A 32 -1.70 3.57 9.50
CA ILE A 32 -0.65 4.57 9.23
C ILE A 32 0.33 4.58 10.40
N LYS A 33 1.61 4.44 10.11
CA LYS A 33 2.72 4.45 11.07
C LYS A 33 3.76 5.46 10.60
N SER A 34 4.33 6.24 11.51
CA SER A 34 5.39 7.21 11.19
C SER A 34 6.55 7.07 12.16
N PHE A 35 7.76 7.13 11.64
CA PHE A 35 9.01 7.08 12.40
C PHE A 35 9.89 8.27 11.99
N ILE A 36 10.49 8.93 12.98
CA ILE A 36 11.36 10.09 12.80
C ILE A 36 12.70 9.75 13.41
N THR A 37 13.76 9.77 12.60
CA THR A 37 15.13 9.50 13.07
C THR A 37 15.97 10.76 12.89
N PRO A 38 16.41 11.39 13.99
CA PRO A 38 17.38 12.49 13.92
C PRO A 38 18.72 11.96 13.43
N THR A 39 19.31 12.64 12.44
CA THR A 39 20.65 12.33 11.95
C THR A 39 21.54 13.55 12.22
N PRO A 40 22.42 13.49 13.23
CA PRO A 40 23.34 14.61 13.47
C PRO A 40 24.34 14.70 12.31
N LYS A 41 24.28 15.77 11.52
CA LYS A 41 25.31 16.13 10.54
C LYS A 41 26.10 17.35 11.00
N SER A 42 27.33 17.46 10.53
CA SER A 42 28.25 18.57 10.85
C SER A 42 27.76 19.96 10.36
N SER A 43 26.72 20.03 9.52
CA SER A 43 26.19 21.28 8.93
C SER A 43 24.77 21.64 9.38
N GLY A 44 24.25 20.99 10.43
CA GLY A 44 22.89 21.17 10.95
C GLY A 44 22.20 19.83 11.19
N ASP A 45 21.17 19.83 12.05
CA ASP A 45 20.37 18.65 12.33
C ASP A 45 19.51 18.31 11.11
N GLU A 46 19.77 17.16 10.49
CA GLU A 46 18.98 16.64 9.38
C GLU A 46 18.08 15.52 9.90
N LEU A 47 16.80 15.56 9.57
CA LEU A 47 15.84 14.53 9.97
C LEU A 47 15.56 13.61 8.80
N ILE A 48 15.68 12.31 9.02
CA ILE A 48 15.15 11.30 8.10
C ILE A 48 13.78 10.89 8.61
N ILE A 49 12.77 11.09 7.76
CA ILE A 49 11.39 10.81 8.08
C ILE A 49 10.93 9.61 7.27
N TYR A 50 10.27 8.67 7.95
CA TYR A 50 9.68 7.49 7.36
C TYR A 50 8.17 7.48 7.66
N VAL A 51 7.34 7.41 6.63
CA VAL A 51 5.89 7.22 6.79
C VAL A 51 5.45 5.99 6.04
N LEU A 52 4.75 5.09 6.73
CA LEU A 52 4.30 3.79 6.27
C LEU A 52 2.78 3.71 6.33
N ALA A 53 2.16 3.34 5.21
CA ALA A 53 0.81 2.81 5.16
C ALA A 53 0.89 1.28 5.01
N GLU A 54 0.29 0.57 5.96
CA GLU A 54 0.18 -0.90 5.96
C GLU A 54 -1.28 -1.28 5.68
N TRP A 55 -1.51 -1.83 4.50
CA TRP A 55 -2.79 -2.38 4.05
C TRP A 55 -2.86 -3.86 4.36
N GLU A 56 -3.92 -4.28 5.05
CA GLU A 56 -4.21 -5.68 5.33
C GLU A 56 -5.52 -6.07 4.66
N GLY A 57 -5.45 -7.03 3.74
CA GLY A 57 -6.61 -7.64 3.12
C GLY A 57 -7.01 -8.92 3.85
N LYS A 58 -8.30 -9.07 4.13
CA LYS A 58 -8.86 -10.21 4.86
C LYS A 58 -9.92 -10.94 4.05
N ASP A 59 -9.97 -12.26 4.22
CA ASP A 59 -11.04 -13.09 3.68
C ASP A 59 -12.37 -12.89 4.46
N VAL A 60 -13.40 -13.64 4.06
CA VAL A 60 -14.72 -13.61 4.72
C VAL A 60 -14.70 -14.12 6.17
N LEU A 61 -13.65 -14.83 6.59
CA LEU A 61 -13.45 -15.34 7.94
C LEU A 61 -12.61 -14.38 8.81
N GLY A 62 -12.13 -13.27 8.23
CA GLY A 62 -11.29 -12.29 8.91
C GLY A 62 -9.80 -12.65 8.98
N LEU A 63 -9.37 -13.68 8.25
CA LEU A 63 -7.95 -14.07 8.15
C LEU A 63 -7.23 -13.16 7.16
N THR A 64 -6.05 -12.68 7.53
CA THR A 64 -5.20 -11.87 6.64
C THR A 64 -4.68 -12.74 5.50
N VAL A 65 -5.05 -12.40 4.27
CA VAL A 65 -4.66 -13.13 3.05
C VAL A 65 -3.55 -12.42 2.28
N TYR A 66 -3.45 -11.10 2.40
CA TYR A 66 -2.32 -10.31 1.91
C TYR A 66 -2.01 -9.12 2.81
N THR A 67 -0.78 -8.63 2.68
CA THR A 67 -0.34 -7.36 3.25
C THR A 67 0.39 -6.57 2.20
N VAL A 68 0.10 -5.27 2.09
CA VAL A 68 0.87 -4.33 1.26
C VAL A 68 1.33 -3.19 2.13
N ARG A 69 2.63 -2.93 2.09
CA ARG A 69 3.31 -1.84 2.77
C ARG A 69 3.74 -0.85 1.71
N GLN A 70 3.27 0.36 1.87
CA GLN A 70 3.53 1.52 1.04
C GLN A 70 4.24 2.52 1.94
N TRP A 71 5.47 2.91 1.63
CA TRP A 71 6.17 3.89 2.46
C TRP A 71 6.96 4.91 1.68
N VAL A 72 7.02 6.10 2.26
CA VAL A 72 7.82 7.22 1.78
C VAL A 72 8.87 7.55 2.82
N GLU A 73 10.08 7.79 2.33
CA GLU A 73 11.25 8.17 3.10
C GLU A 73 11.80 9.46 2.52
N TYR A 74 12.06 10.46 3.35
CA TYR A 74 12.66 11.71 2.87
C TYR A 74 13.53 12.36 3.94
N SER A 75 14.46 13.19 3.46
CA SER A 75 15.32 13.98 4.32
C SER A 75 14.95 15.45 4.30
N THR A 76 14.96 16.07 5.47
CA THR A 76 14.60 17.48 5.67
C THR A 76 15.44 18.14 6.76
N ASN A 77 15.77 19.41 6.58
CA ASN A 77 16.34 20.27 7.63
C ASN A 77 15.26 21.19 8.26
N CYS A 78 13.99 20.78 8.16
CA CYS A 78 12.81 21.55 8.58
C CYS A 78 12.55 22.84 7.78
N THR A 79 13.40 23.18 6.82
CA THR A 79 13.23 24.32 5.91
C THR A 79 13.04 23.85 4.47
N ASN A 80 13.83 22.86 4.05
CA ASN A 80 13.83 22.27 2.71
C ASN A 80 13.83 20.74 2.79
N ILE A 81 13.32 20.11 1.75
CA ILE A 81 13.46 18.67 1.50
C ILE A 81 14.70 18.46 0.62
N HIS A 82 15.57 17.53 1.00
CA HIS A 82 16.83 17.27 0.32
C HIS A 82 16.77 16.10 -0.66
N TRP A 83 15.95 15.09 -0.34
CA TRP A 83 15.66 13.97 -1.22
C TRP A 83 14.41 13.24 -0.71
N VAL A 84 13.75 12.52 -1.62
CA VAL A 84 12.57 11.70 -1.35
C VAL A 84 12.77 10.34 -2.02
N THR A 85 12.25 9.27 -1.41
CA THR A 85 12.16 7.94 -2.00
C THR A 85 10.86 7.28 -1.56
N ALA A 86 10.24 6.51 -2.44
CA ALA A 86 9.02 5.75 -2.15
C ALA A 86 9.23 4.27 -2.46
N TRP A 87 8.47 3.42 -1.79
CA TRP A 87 8.69 1.99 -1.77
C TRP A 87 7.40 1.21 -1.52
N ILE A 88 7.27 0.09 -2.23
CA ILE A 88 6.17 -0.87 -2.04
C ILE A 88 6.75 -2.24 -1.70
N ASN A 89 6.17 -2.88 -0.69
CA ASN A 89 6.43 -4.29 -0.38
C ASN A 89 5.11 -5.00 -0.11
N SER A 90 4.88 -6.09 -0.82
CA SER A 90 3.68 -6.90 -0.71
C SER A 90 4.02 -8.34 -0.32
N SER A 91 3.18 -8.96 0.49
CA SER A 91 3.24 -10.39 0.79
C SER A 91 1.83 -11.01 0.81
N GLY A 92 1.75 -12.33 0.60
CA GLY A 92 0.49 -13.08 0.58
C GLY A 92 -0.11 -13.27 -0.82
N LEU A 93 -1.19 -14.06 -0.91
CA LEU A 93 -1.92 -14.44 -2.14
C LEU A 93 -1.08 -14.93 -3.36
N PRO A 94 -0.67 -16.22 -3.38
CA PRO A 94 -0.19 -16.84 -4.62
C PRO A 94 -1.30 -16.92 -5.68
N GLY A 95 -0.98 -16.61 -6.94
CA GLY A 95 -1.90 -16.75 -8.09
C GLY A 95 -2.67 -15.49 -8.50
N TYR A 96 -2.46 -14.36 -7.82
CA TYR A 96 -3.04 -13.06 -8.17
C TYR A 96 -2.04 -12.20 -8.96
N ILE A 97 -2.53 -11.39 -9.90
CA ILE A 97 -1.73 -10.38 -10.59
C ILE A 97 -1.76 -9.09 -9.76
N PHE A 98 -0.57 -8.59 -9.45
CA PHE A 98 -0.36 -7.36 -8.71
C PHE A 98 0.15 -6.27 -9.66
N HIS A 99 -0.58 -5.16 -9.71
CA HIS A 99 -0.16 -3.96 -10.40
C HIS A 99 0.11 -2.88 -9.37
N SER A 100 1.29 -2.27 -9.47
CA SER A 100 1.66 -1.09 -8.69
C SER A 100 2.13 0.03 -9.58
N GLU A 101 1.72 1.24 -9.21
CA GLU A 101 2.16 2.48 -9.80
C GLU A 101 2.61 3.42 -8.67
N ILE A 102 3.77 4.03 -8.83
CA ILE A 102 4.36 5.01 -7.90
C ILE A 102 4.55 6.31 -8.67
N THR A 103 4.00 7.40 -8.17
CA THR A 103 4.23 8.75 -8.71
C THR A 103 5.11 9.52 -7.75
N ILE A 104 6.20 10.13 -8.23
CA ILE A 104 7.03 11.08 -7.46
C ILE A 104 7.29 12.29 -8.35
N GLY A 105 6.99 13.50 -7.87
CA GLY A 105 7.24 14.73 -8.65
C GLY A 105 6.56 14.72 -10.02
N ASN A 106 5.34 14.19 -10.10
CA ASN A 106 4.56 13.97 -11.33
C ASN A 106 5.20 12.99 -12.34
N GLN A 107 6.22 12.22 -11.95
CA GLN A 107 6.75 11.12 -12.75
C GLN A 107 6.16 9.80 -12.28
N GLU A 108 5.56 9.05 -13.21
CA GLU A 108 4.96 7.74 -12.96
C GLU A 108 5.99 6.62 -13.20
N TRP A 109 6.07 5.70 -12.24
CA TRP A 109 6.96 4.54 -12.24
C TRP A 109 6.11 3.31 -11.91
N GLY A 110 5.93 2.42 -12.88
CA GLY A 110 5.09 1.23 -12.75
C GLY A 110 5.86 -0.07 -12.93
N GLY A 111 5.28 -1.17 -12.44
CA GLY A 111 5.80 -2.51 -12.68
C GLY A 111 4.72 -3.57 -12.48
N GLU A 112 4.82 -4.64 -13.28
CA GLU A 112 4.00 -5.85 -13.14
C GLU A 112 4.89 -6.98 -12.61
N GLY A 113 4.39 -7.79 -11.67
CA GLY A 113 5.16 -8.93 -11.19
C GLY A 113 4.46 -9.81 -10.17
N THR A 114 4.96 -11.04 -10.02
CA THR A 114 4.59 -11.94 -8.94
C THR A 114 5.40 -11.61 -7.69
N LEU A 115 4.75 -11.02 -6.68
CA LEU A 115 5.23 -10.81 -5.30
C LEU A 115 6.74 -10.61 -5.14
N LYS A 116 7.26 -9.56 -5.76
CA LYS A 116 8.46 -8.82 -5.36
C LYS A 116 8.48 -7.52 -6.16
N ALA A 117 7.99 -6.44 -5.56
CA ALA A 117 8.10 -5.12 -6.18
C ALA A 117 9.55 -4.61 -6.08
N PRO A 118 10.07 -3.99 -7.17
CA PRO A 118 11.47 -3.59 -7.28
C PRO A 118 11.87 -2.44 -6.36
N ARG A 119 13.17 -2.36 -6.06
CA ARG A 119 13.80 -1.22 -5.41
C ARG A 119 13.91 -0.08 -6.46
N ILE A 120 12.96 0.84 -6.53
CA ILE A 120 13.02 2.00 -7.43
C ILE A 120 13.56 3.21 -6.66
N SER A 121 14.81 3.59 -6.93
CA SER A 121 15.38 4.83 -6.42
C SER A 121 15.10 5.96 -7.41
N PRO A 122 14.33 7.00 -7.03
CA PRO A 122 14.14 8.16 -7.89
C PRO A 122 15.43 8.99 -7.99
N PRO A 123 15.55 9.83 -9.04
CA PRO A 123 16.60 10.84 -9.08
C PRO A 123 16.47 11.75 -7.86
N THR A 124 17.60 12.15 -7.27
CA THR A 124 17.68 13.16 -6.21
C THR A 124 16.94 14.42 -6.66
N LEU A 125 15.71 14.59 -6.16
CA LEU A 125 14.95 15.83 -6.29
C LEU A 125 15.53 16.82 -5.29
N GLN A 126 16.39 17.71 -5.79
CA GLN A 126 16.91 18.84 -5.04
C GLN A 126 15.94 20.02 -5.21
N ASP A 127 15.54 20.62 -4.08
CA ASP A 127 14.87 21.92 -3.96
C ASP A 127 13.37 22.02 -4.29
N SER A 128 12.54 21.05 -3.89
CA SER A 128 11.08 21.17 -3.99
C SER A 128 10.36 21.29 -2.64
N VAL A 129 9.48 22.30 -2.54
CA VAL A 129 8.51 22.46 -1.46
C VAL A 129 7.22 21.77 -1.88
N GLY A 130 6.80 20.74 -1.15
CA GLY A 130 5.55 20.04 -1.42
C GLY A 130 5.70 18.99 -2.51
N GLU A 131 6.20 17.81 -2.14
CA GLU A 131 6.27 16.69 -3.09
C GLU A 131 5.07 15.77 -2.95
N GLY A 132 4.41 15.51 -4.08
CA GLY A 132 3.32 14.55 -4.21
C GLY A 132 3.90 13.16 -4.48
N VAL A 133 3.70 12.25 -3.53
CA VAL A 133 4.03 10.83 -3.69
C VAL A 133 2.73 10.06 -3.68
N GLY A 134 2.41 9.34 -4.75
CA GLY A 134 1.17 8.55 -4.87
C GLY A 134 1.48 7.10 -5.19
N GLU A 135 0.78 6.17 -4.56
CA GLU A 135 0.95 4.75 -4.82
C GLU A 135 -0.40 4.05 -4.93
N THR A 136 -0.67 3.43 -6.07
CA THR A 136 -1.88 2.63 -6.27
C THR A 136 -1.51 1.15 -6.43
N MET A 137 -2.23 0.30 -5.71
CA MET A 137 -2.22 -1.14 -5.89
C MET A 137 -3.57 -1.63 -6.39
N SER A 138 -3.56 -2.61 -7.30
CA SER A 138 -4.75 -3.33 -7.76
C SER A 138 -4.53 -4.83 -7.72
N ILE A 139 -5.50 -5.57 -7.20
CA ILE A 139 -5.51 -7.03 -7.07
C ILE A 139 -6.57 -7.60 -8.01
N TYR A 140 -6.17 -8.55 -8.85
CA TYR A 140 -7.05 -9.16 -9.85
C TYR A 140 -7.25 -10.67 -9.63
N PHE A 141 -8.51 -11.10 -9.68
CA PHE A 141 -8.95 -12.50 -9.76
C PHE A 141 -10.28 -12.58 -10.51
N ALA A 142 -10.22 -13.01 -11.77
CA ALA A 142 -11.35 -12.93 -12.71
C ALA A 142 -12.00 -11.53 -12.80
N GLY A 143 -11.22 -10.46 -12.53
CA GLY A 143 -11.67 -9.07 -12.38
C GLY A 143 -10.91 -8.38 -11.24
N GLN A 144 -11.00 -7.06 -11.12
CA GLN A 144 -10.41 -6.34 -9.99
C GLN A 144 -11.23 -6.63 -8.72
N VAL A 145 -10.62 -7.21 -7.70
CA VAL A 145 -11.30 -7.59 -6.43
C VAL A 145 -10.97 -6.64 -5.29
N ALA A 146 -9.83 -5.96 -5.36
CA ALA A 146 -9.46 -4.93 -4.41
C ALA A 146 -8.48 -3.92 -5.04
N SER A 147 -8.48 -2.70 -4.52
CA SER A 147 -7.50 -1.67 -4.81
C SER A 147 -7.21 -0.84 -3.56
N ALA A 148 -6.01 -0.30 -3.46
CA ALA A 148 -5.66 0.65 -2.43
C ALA A 148 -4.76 1.73 -3.00
N THR A 149 -4.98 2.96 -2.58
CA THR A 149 -4.19 4.10 -2.97
C THR A 149 -3.76 4.86 -1.72
N THR A 150 -2.47 5.17 -1.63
CA THR A 150 -1.95 6.11 -0.64
C THR A 150 -1.27 7.25 -1.36
N SER A 151 -1.61 8.47 -0.99
CA SER A 151 -0.90 9.67 -1.42
C SER A 151 -0.36 10.43 -0.22
N TRP A 152 0.88 10.87 -0.31
CA TRP A 152 1.53 11.75 0.64
C TRP A 152 1.88 13.08 -0.02
N THR A 153 1.60 14.17 0.67
CA THR A 153 2.15 15.49 0.35
C THR A 153 3.19 15.83 1.40
N LEU A 154 4.45 15.85 0.98
CA LEU A 154 5.60 16.05 1.86
C LEU A 154 5.93 17.54 1.98
N TYR A 155 5.86 18.07 3.20
CA TYR A 155 6.40 19.38 3.53
C TYR A 155 7.64 19.22 4.42
N PRO A 156 8.52 20.24 4.50
CA PRO A 156 9.69 20.18 5.37
C PRO A 156 9.37 19.88 6.84
N THR A 157 8.22 20.34 7.34
CA THR A 157 7.82 20.24 8.76
C THR A 157 6.62 19.33 9.02
N LYS A 158 5.84 18.97 8.00
CA LYS A 158 4.61 18.18 8.13
C LYS A 158 4.40 17.30 6.90
N ILE A 159 3.60 16.26 7.05
CA ILE A 159 3.20 15.37 5.96
C ILE A 159 1.69 15.26 6.00
N HIS A 160 1.03 15.54 4.89
CA HIS A 160 -0.38 15.22 4.70
C HIS A 160 -0.47 13.86 4.04
N TYR A 161 -1.36 12.99 4.52
CA TYR A 161 -1.62 11.72 3.86
C TYR A 161 -3.12 11.55 3.57
N ILE A 162 -3.39 10.85 2.49
CA ILE A 162 -4.71 10.35 2.12
C ILE A 162 -4.51 8.89 1.73
N ALA A 163 -5.21 8.00 2.42
CA ALA A 163 -5.21 6.57 2.17
C ALA A 163 -6.66 6.14 1.91
N SER A 164 -6.91 5.53 0.76
CA SER A 164 -8.23 5.04 0.39
C SER A 164 -8.13 3.68 -0.26
N ALA A 165 -9.10 2.81 -0.01
CA ALA A 165 -9.15 1.53 -0.68
C ALA A 165 -10.57 1.14 -1.04
N THR A 166 -10.67 0.16 -1.92
CA THR A 166 -11.91 -0.53 -2.27
C THR A 166 -11.66 -2.03 -2.19
N ALA A 167 -12.56 -2.73 -1.53
CA ALA A 167 -12.68 -4.18 -1.56
C ALA A 167 -14.16 -4.55 -1.68
N ILE A 168 -14.46 -5.83 -1.86
CA ILE A 168 -15.83 -6.33 -2.07
C ILE A 168 -16.79 -5.85 -0.97
N ALA A 169 -16.36 -5.86 0.28
CA ALA A 169 -17.21 -5.58 1.43
C ALA A 169 -17.07 -4.16 2.00
N ASN A 170 -16.04 -3.39 1.61
CA ASN A 170 -15.81 -2.06 2.21
C ASN A 170 -14.93 -1.12 1.37
N THR A 171 -15.04 0.17 1.67
CA THR A 171 -14.25 1.25 1.06
C THR A 171 -13.65 2.17 2.14
N PRO A 172 -12.59 1.73 2.85
CA PRO A 172 -12.04 2.54 3.93
C PRO A 172 -11.31 3.78 3.39
N THR A 173 -11.42 4.87 4.14
CA THR A 173 -10.68 6.11 3.90
C THR A 173 -10.04 6.59 5.19
N ASN A 174 -8.79 7.01 5.14
CA ASN A 174 -8.06 7.57 6.26
C ASN A 174 -7.22 8.77 5.76
N THR A 175 -7.39 9.93 6.40
CA THR A 175 -6.61 11.13 6.08
C THR A 175 -6.15 11.79 7.36
N GLY A 176 -4.96 12.38 7.32
CA GLY A 176 -4.43 13.07 8.48
C GLY A 176 -3.09 13.74 8.21
N TRP A 177 -2.54 14.30 9.28
CA TRP A 177 -1.29 15.01 9.27
C TRP A 177 -0.30 14.37 10.23
N ILE A 178 0.96 14.29 9.82
CA ILE A 178 2.09 13.84 10.65
C ILE A 178 3.05 15.02 10.78
N THR A 179 3.43 15.36 12.01
CA THR A 179 4.43 16.41 12.28
C THR A 179 5.82 15.80 12.17
N ALA A 180 6.65 16.32 11.24
CA ALA A 180 8.02 15.87 11.02
C ALA A 180 9.04 16.65 11.88
N CYS A 181 8.82 17.96 12.05
CA CYS A 181 9.65 18.85 12.85
C CYS A 181 8.85 19.44 14.01
N LYS A 182 9.43 19.44 15.21
CA LYS A 182 8.85 20.05 16.41
C LYS A 182 9.62 21.30 16.79
#